data_AF-A0A2G6DMS0-F1
#
_entry.id   AF-A0A2G6DMS0-F1
#
_cell.length_a   1.000
_cell.length_b   1.000
_cell.length_c   1.000
_cell.angle_alpha   90.00
_cell.angle_beta   90.00
_cell.angle_gamma   90.00
#
_symmetry.space_group_name_H-M   'P 1'
#
loop_
_entity.id
_entity.type
_entity.pdbx_description
1 polymer ?
#
loop_
_entity_poly.entity_id
_entity_poly.type
_entity_poly.pdbx_seq_one_letter_code
_entity_poly.pdbx_strand_id
1 'polypeptide(L)' 'MRETDMWQRLTEALGEAYVRVWAEQQVLDELNGRTVAEALA' A
#
# COMPACT_ATOMS: atom_id res chain seq x y z
N MET A 1 3.95 -12.66 3.76
CA MET A 1 3.70 -12.28 2.36
C MET A 1 4.84 -11.36 1.96
N ARG A 2 5.41 -11.46 0.74
CA ARG A 2 6.47 -10.53 0.33
C ARG A 2 5.83 -9.23 -0.15
N GLU A 3 6.57 -8.13 -0.09
CA GLU A 3 6.11 -6.81 -0.54
C GLU A 3 5.63 -6.84 -2.00
N THR A 4 6.37 -7.52 -2.88
CA THR A 4 5.99 -7.67 -4.30
C THR A 4 4.64 -8.34 -4.49
N ASP A 5 4.32 -9.36 -3.67
CA ASP A 5 3.04 -10.07 -3.74
C ASP A 5 1.87 -9.16 -3.31
N MET A 6 2.11 -8.27 -2.33
CA MET A 6 1.13 -7.27 -1.90
C MET A 6 0.85 -6.26 -3.03
N TRP A 7 1.90 -5.71 -3.63
CA TRP A 7 1.76 -4.73 -4.71
C TRP A 7 1.05 -5.30 -5.92
N GLN A 8 1.33 -6.55 -6.29
CA GLN A 8 0.62 -7.22 -7.37
C GLN A 8 -0.88 -7.27 -7.09
N ARG A 9 -1.27 -7.79 -5.92
CA ARG A 9 -2.69 -7.93 -5.54
C ARG A 9 -3.42 -6.59 -5.42
N LEU A 10 -2.77 -5.58 -4.85
CA LEU A 10 -3.35 -4.25 -4.74
C LEU A 10 -3.48 -3.58 -6.11
N THR A 11 -2.51 -3.79 -7.00
CA THR A 11 -2.57 -3.28 -8.39
C THR A 11 -3.69 -3.95 -9.17
N GLU A 12 -3.92 -5.26 -8.99
CA GLU A 12 -5.04 -5.97 -9.62
C GLU A 12 -6.40 -5.46 -9.11
N ALA A 13 -6.51 -5.12 -7.82
CA ALA A 13 -7.77 -4.67 -7.22
C ALA A 13 -8.08 -3.19 -7.46
N LEU A 14 -7.05 -2.33 -7.45
CA LEU A 14 -7.20 -0.87 -7.46
C LEU A 14 -6.80 -0.24 -8.79
N GLY A 15 -6.02 -0.96 -9.60
CA GLY A 15 -5.38 -0.44 -10.80
C GLY A 15 -4.03 0.22 -10.51
N GLU A 16 -3.13 0.11 -11.49
CA GLU A 16 -1.75 0.60 -11.40
C GLU A 16 -1.68 2.11 -11.13
N ALA A 17 -2.59 2.89 -11.73
CA ALA A 17 -2.61 4.33 -11.56
C ALA A 17 -3.03 4.78 -10.15
N TYR A 18 -3.84 3.98 -9.45
CA TYR A 18 -4.43 4.38 -8.17
C TYR A 18 -3.72 3.77 -6.97
N VAL A 19 -3.08 2.61 -7.14
CA VAL A 19 -2.45 1.87 -6.03
C VAL A 19 -1.44 2.70 -5.24
N ARG A 20 -0.72 3.61 -5.91
CA ARG A 20 0.27 4.50 -5.28
C ARG A 20 -0.40 5.58 -4.44
N VAL A 21 -1.40 6.25 -4.99
CA VAL A 21 -2.19 7.27 -4.28
C VAL A 21 -2.88 6.67 -3.06
N TRP A 22 -3.44 5.47 -3.20
CA TRP A 22 -4.03 4.74 -2.08
C TRP A 22 -3.00 4.47 -0.97
N ALA A 23 -1.81 4.01 -1.33
CA ALA A 23 -0.74 3.70 -0.37
C ALA A 23 -0.22 4.93 0.39
N GLU A 24 -0.32 6.12 -0.20
CA GLU A 24 0.02 7.40 0.42
C GLU A 24 -1.08 7.95 1.34
N GLN A 25 -2.33 7.48 1.19
CA GLN A 25 -3.49 8.04 1.91
C GLN A 25 -4.06 7.11 2.98
N GLN A 26 -3.88 5.80 2.85
CA GLN A 26 -4.43 4.85 3.81
C GLN A 26 -3.52 4.66 5.01
N VAL A 27 -4.00 5.13 6.16
CA VAL A 27 -3.38 4.90 7.47
C VAL A 27 -3.81 3.53 7.99
N LEU A 28 -2.83 2.68 8.32
CA LEU A 28 -3.06 1.36 8.88
C LEU A 28 -2.55 1.29 10.31
N ASP A 29 -3.42 0.85 11.23
CA ASP A 29 -3.08 0.69 12.66
C ASP A 29 -1.90 -0.28 12.85
N GLU A 30 -1.90 -1.38 12.09
CA GLU A 30 -0.83 -2.40 12.07
C GLU A 30 0.54 -1.85 11.65
N LEU A 31 0.58 -0.69 10.98
CA LEU A 31 1.81 0.01 10.61
C LEU A 31 2.23 1.07 11.65
N ASN A 32 1.67 1.00 12.87
CA ASN A 32 1.80 2.00 13.94
C ASN A 32 1.16 3.34 13.56
N GLY A 33 -0.02 3.29 12.93
CA GLY A 33 -0.74 4.50 12.51
C GLY A 33 -0.06 5.26 11.37
N ARG A 34 0.73 4.55 10.54
CA ARG A 34 1.39 5.10 9.36
C ARG A 34 0.67 4.66 8.09
N THR A 35 0.92 5.39 7.02
CA THR A 35 0.54 4.98 5.67
C THR A 35 1.47 3.87 5.16
N VAL A 36 1.02 3.17 4.11
CA VAL A 36 1.84 2.13 3.46
C VAL A 36 3.11 2.74 2.88
N ALA A 37 3.04 3.94 2.29
CA ALA A 37 4.20 4.65 1.78
C ALA A 37 5.20 5.02 2.89
N GLU A 38 4.73 5.54 4.03
CA GLU A 38 5.57 5.89 5.18
C GLU A 38 6.21 4.68 5.86
N ALA A 39 5.60 3.50 5.76
CA ALA A 39 6.15 2.28 6.33
C ALA A 39 7.27 1.66 5.50
N LEU A 40 7.35 2.02 4.21
CA LEU A 40 8.34 1.52 3.25
C LEU A 40 9.54 2.48 3.03
N ALA A 41 9.42 3.72 3.48
CA ALA A 41 10.50 4.72 3.51
C ALA A 41 11.50 4.43 4.63
#